data_AF-A0A117NLA9-F1
#
_entry.id   AF-A0A117NLA9-F1
#
_cell.length_a   1.000
_cell.length_b   1.000
_cell.length_c   1.000
_cell.angle_alpha   90.00
_cell.angle_beta   90.00
_cell.angle_gamma   90.00
#
_symmetry.space_group_name_H-M   'P 1'
#
loop_
_entity.id
_entity.type
_entity.pdbx_description
1 polymer ?
#
loop_
_entity_poly.entity_id
_entity_poly.type
_entity_poly.pdbx_seq_one_letter_code
_entity_poly.pdbx_strand_id
1 'polypeptide(L)'
;MAAYSEKPDRFQTALPSLDPQRLLELREIFMTKIWTKNPIVDPDQLDFYIARVLENGVDWSASSCLVLLIFALAAIWGNYPDDETREVSYNEPSFSPPVTYLTISVPDHRMKESLTFLSMARKRISTAYLDDTLLGVQCLCLFGIWYQYNIEPIPGWKMFRTASMLWQTYRLKHREGKTVRSAQEESLEQRLYWTCLKSECEVRYELTDLPPCDLSLSDFPYSLPSFPTRQPSNDSAGWVFSNPSSTDLEAASSYYYLAQIFLRRLLNRVRNAVRVLSPDIDTPTINTLAETLTQLEDQLQQWVDCLPHTLRFNMPLESAPGPKEGELMKLSRERYVEVRELLCRAYLYLCIHVPLDPGMAALYGVKASEALLLAVYRIQTEVPFFRHPGSWGACRVRFNHALCLIAGFRAKLTQRPSAEYVTIPPDWADCVRVVIERLKIWGQEGGGIKELSVLLEWLMHGNLELSN
;
A
#
# COMPACT_ATOMS: atom_id res chain seq x y z
N MET A 1 28.21 -4.61 -28.72
CA MET A 1 27.07 -4.37 -27.82
C MET A 1 26.69 -2.90 -28.03
N ALA A 2 25.56 -2.61 -28.68
CA ALA A 2 25.19 -1.21 -28.92
C ALA A 2 24.87 -0.55 -27.57
N ALA A 3 25.53 0.56 -27.25
CA ALA A 3 25.37 1.27 -25.96
C ALA A 3 23.92 1.75 -25.71
N TYR A 4 23.13 1.86 -26.78
CA TYR A 4 21.74 2.30 -26.77
C TYR A 4 20.92 1.34 -27.65
N SER A 5 20.20 0.41 -27.03
CA SER A 5 19.15 -0.37 -27.70
C SER A 5 17.84 -0.02 -27.02
N GLU A 6 16.90 0.50 -27.80
CA GLU A 6 15.53 0.68 -27.32
C GLU A 6 14.94 -0.71 -27.03
N LYS A 7 14.26 -0.82 -25.88
CA LYS A 7 13.50 -2.02 -25.56
C LYS A 7 12.14 -1.93 -26.27
N PRO A 8 11.61 -3.04 -26.81
CA PRO A 8 10.31 -3.03 -27.45
C PRO A 8 9.23 -2.50 -26.50
N ASP A 9 8.38 -1.60 -27.00
CA ASP A 9 7.25 -1.09 -26.23
C ASP A 9 6.22 -2.20 -26.02
N ARG A 10 6.07 -2.63 -24.77
CA ARG A 10 5.09 -3.66 -24.39
C ARG A 10 3.64 -3.16 -24.41
N PHE A 11 3.41 -1.85 -24.55
CA PHE A 11 2.09 -1.26 -24.52
C PHE A 11 1.54 -1.12 -25.95
N GLN A 12 1.01 -2.21 -26.50
CA GLN A 12 0.43 -2.21 -27.85
C GLN A 12 -0.92 -1.46 -27.94
N THR A 13 -1.18 -0.96 -29.15
CA THR A 13 -2.06 0.15 -29.50
C THR A 13 -3.43 -0.30 -30.04
N ALA A 14 -4.31 -0.84 -29.19
CA ALA A 14 -5.74 -0.79 -29.51
C ALA A 14 -6.28 0.61 -29.12
N LEU A 15 -7.31 1.09 -29.81
CA LEU A 15 -8.09 2.23 -29.35
C LEU A 15 -9.18 1.72 -28.39
N PRO A 16 -9.40 2.37 -27.24
CA PRO A 16 -10.46 1.96 -26.33
C PRO A 16 -11.82 2.26 -26.95
N SER A 17 -12.79 1.41 -26.63
CA SER A 17 -14.20 1.78 -26.83
C SER A 17 -14.52 2.96 -25.92
N LEU A 18 -15.09 4.02 -26.48
CA LEU A 18 -15.63 5.15 -25.71
C LEU A 18 -17.15 5.01 -25.53
N ASP A 19 -17.61 3.77 -25.34
CA ASP A 19 -19.00 3.49 -25.05
C ASP A 19 -19.46 4.22 -23.77
N PRO A 20 -20.43 5.14 -23.84
CA PRO A 20 -20.79 5.99 -22.71
C PRO A 20 -21.22 5.20 -21.48
N GLN A 21 -21.95 4.10 -21.65
CA GLN A 21 -22.39 3.27 -20.54
C GLN A 21 -21.19 2.66 -19.82
N ARG A 22 -20.25 2.05 -20.56
CA ARG A 22 -19.04 1.50 -19.98
C ARG A 22 -18.17 2.55 -19.27
N LEU A 23 -18.05 3.77 -19.81
CA LEU A 23 -17.28 4.82 -19.15
C LEU A 23 -17.89 5.27 -17.81
N LEU A 24 -19.22 5.34 -17.74
CA LEU A 24 -19.94 5.63 -16.50
C LEU A 24 -19.77 4.50 -15.47
N GLU A 25 -19.81 3.23 -15.90
CA GLU A 25 -19.50 2.09 -15.02
C GLU A 25 -18.08 2.18 -14.45
N LEU A 26 -17.08 2.48 -15.28
CA LEU A 26 -15.69 2.63 -14.84
C LEU A 26 -15.51 3.80 -13.88
N ARG A 27 -16.22 4.91 -14.10
CA ARG A 27 -16.28 6.04 -13.16
C ARG A 27 -16.82 5.62 -11.80
N GLU A 28 -17.95 4.90 -11.77
CA GLU A 28 -18.53 4.41 -10.51
C GLU A 28 -17.61 3.42 -9.78
N ILE A 29 -16.97 2.51 -10.51
CA ILE A 29 -15.96 1.60 -9.94
C ILE A 29 -14.84 2.41 -9.29
N PHE A 30 -14.28 3.41 -10.00
CA PHE A 30 -13.20 4.22 -9.44
C PHE A 30 -13.64 4.94 -8.16
N MET A 31 -14.78 5.64 -8.20
CA MET A 31 -15.24 6.48 -7.10
C MET A 31 -15.63 5.67 -5.85
N THR A 32 -16.22 4.48 -6.04
CA THR A 32 -16.65 3.64 -4.91
C THR A 32 -15.52 2.75 -4.39
N LYS A 33 -14.60 2.30 -5.25
CA LYS A 33 -13.65 1.25 -4.92
C LYS A 33 -12.19 1.71 -4.81
N ILE A 34 -11.77 2.74 -5.53
CA ILE A 34 -10.35 3.14 -5.56
C ILE A 34 -10.16 4.47 -4.82
N TRP A 35 -10.99 5.45 -5.16
CA TRP A 35 -10.94 6.80 -4.62
C TRP A 35 -11.03 6.83 -3.09
N THR A 36 -11.79 5.93 -2.49
CA THR A 36 -12.05 5.89 -1.03
C THR A 36 -10.79 5.75 -0.17
N LYS A 37 -9.68 5.23 -0.71
CA LYS A 37 -8.40 5.07 0.01
C LYS A 37 -7.42 6.21 -0.25
N ASN A 38 -7.64 6.97 -1.31
CA ASN A 38 -6.76 8.03 -1.77
C ASN A 38 -7.59 9.09 -2.51
N PRO A 39 -8.33 9.92 -1.78
CA PRO A 39 -9.24 10.89 -2.36
C PRO A 39 -8.40 12.03 -2.94
N ILE A 40 -7.88 11.91 -4.15
CA ILE A 40 -7.09 12.96 -4.83
C ILE A 40 -7.75 13.43 -6.13
N VAL A 41 -8.97 12.98 -6.42
CA VAL A 41 -9.76 13.39 -7.58
C VAL A 41 -11.05 14.00 -7.07
N ASP A 42 -11.48 15.12 -7.65
CA ASP A 42 -12.78 15.72 -7.31
C ASP A 42 -13.88 15.09 -8.17
N PRO A 43 -15.02 14.65 -7.58
CA PRO A 43 -16.08 13.99 -8.34
C PRO A 43 -16.70 14.88 -9.43
N ASP A 44 -16.96 16.17 -9.14
CA ASP A 44 -17.64 17.05 -10.08
C ASP A 44 -16.69 17.42 -11.23
N GLN A 45 -15.42 17.66 -10.91
CA GLN A 45 -14.38 17.90 -11.89
C GLN A 45 -14.17 16.67 -12.80
N LEU A 46 -14.23 15.47 -12.24
CA LEU A 46 -14.16 14.23 -13.01
C LEU A 46 -15.34 14.11 -13.98
N ASP A 47 -16.56 14.33 -13.50
CA ASP A 47 -17.78 14.23 -14.31
C ASP A 47 -17.76 15.26 -15.44
N PHE A 48 -17.30 16.48 -15.16
CA PHE A 48 -17.08 17.51 -16.19
C PHE A 48 -16.06 17.05 -17.26
N TYR A 49 -14.94 16.45 -16.86
CA TYR A 49 -13.95 15.97 -17.82
C TYR A 49 -14.43 14.76 -18.62
N ILE A 50 -15.22 13.86 -18.03
CA ILE A 50 -15.83 12.73 -18.75
C ILE A 50 -16.84 13.24 -19.78
N ALA A 51 -17.71 14.19 -19.42
CA ALA A 51 -18.65 14.81 -20.35
C ALA A 51 -17.92 15.42 -21.55
N ARG A 52 -16.82 16.15 -21.30
CA ARG A 52 -16.00 16.74 -22.38
C ARG A 52 -15.39 15.69 -23.30
N VAL A 53 -14.95 14.55 -22.77
CA VAL A 53 -14.42 13.41 -23.55
C VAL A 53 -15.52 12.74 -24.37
N LEU A 54 -16.72 12.61 -23.84
CA LEU A 54 -17.87 12.04 -24.55
C LEU A 54 -18.34 12.94 -25.70
N GLU A 55 -18.34 14.25 -25.49
CA GLU A 55 -18.77 15.24 -26.49
C GLU A 55 -17.73 15.47 -27.58
N ASN A 56 -16.45 15.61 -27.21
CA ASN A 56 -15.39 16.09 -28.11
C ASN A 56 -14.34 15.02 -28.47
N GLY A 57 -14.46 13.83 -27.89
CA GLY A 57 -13.42 12.81 -27.94
C GLY A 57 -12.23 13.14 -27.02
N VAL A 58 -11.22 12.27 -27.07
CA VAL A 58 -10.04 12.38 -26.21
C VAL A 58 -9.00 13.32 -26.84
N ASP A 59 -8.96 14.57 -26.39
CA ASP A 59 -7.95 15.56 -26.79
C ASP A 59 -6.56 15.29 -26.18
N TRP A 60 -5.55 16.14 -26.44
CA TRP A 60 -4.18 16.01 -25.92
C TRP A 60 -3.95 16.68 -24.56
N SER A 61 -5.00 16.94 -23.77
CA SER A 61 -4.91 17.65 -22.50
C SER A 61 -4.50 16.76 -21.31
N ALA A 62 -4.07 17.40 -20.21
CA ALA A 62 -3.85 16.72 -18.94
C ALA A 62 -5.16 16.17 -18.33
N SER A 63 -6.32 16.82 -18.55
CA SER A 63 -7.61 16.30 -18.09
C SER A 63 -8.01 15.02 -18.82
N SER A 64 -7.74 14.91 -20.13
CA SER A 64 -7.90 13.66 -20.87
C SER A 64 -6.96 12.58 -20.35
N CYS A 65 -5.71 12.94 -20.01
CA CYS A 65 -4.77 12.03 -19.37
C CYS A 65 -5.33 11.48 -18.04
N LEU A 66 -5.85 12.35 -17.18
CA LEU A 66 -6.46 11.99 -15.89
C LEU A 66 -7.64 11.02 -16.06
N VAL A 67 -8.59 11.33 -16.94
CA VAL A 67 -9.76 10.49 -17.21
C VAL A 67 -9.34 9.09 -17.69
N LEU A 68 -8.39 9.02 -18.61
CA LEU A 68 -7.88 7.74 -19.11
C LEU A 68 -7.18 6.92 -18.02
N LEU A 69 -6.45 7.55 -17.10
CA LEU A 69 -5.81 6.87 -15.97
C LEU A 69 -6.84 6.31 -14.99
N ILE A 70 -7.91 7.07 -14.75
CA ILE A 70 -9.04 6.63 -13.92
C ILE A 70 -9.70 5.39 -14.51
N PHE A 71 -9.98 5.40 -15.82
CA PHE A 71 -10.53 4.23 -16.51
C PHE A 71 -9.58 3.05 -16.54
N ALA A 72 -8.27 3.28 -16.73
CA ALA A 72 -7.27 2.23 -16.68
C ALA A 72 -7.23 1.55 -15.29
N LEU A 73 -7.32 2.34 -14.21
CA LEU A 73 -7.36 1.83 -12.84
C LEU A 73 -8.66 1.07 -12.56
N ALA A 74 -9.81 1.63 -12.94
CA ALA A 74 -11.11 1.00 -12.77
C ALA A 74 -11.22 -0.33 -13.53
N ALA A 75 -10.65 -0.42 -14.74
CA ALA A 75 -10.67 -1.64 -15.55
C ALA A 75 -9.86 -2.79 -14.92
N ILE A 76 -8.86 -2.50 -14.07
CA ILE A 76 -8.14 -3.53 -13.30
C ILE A 76 -8.96 -4.02 -12.10
N TRP A 77 -9.86 -3.20 -11.58
CA TRP A 77 -10.54 -3.48 -10.32
C TRP A 77 -11.32 -4.80 -10.35
N GLY A 78 -11.32 -5.47 -9.20
CA GLY A 78 -11.87 -6.79 -8.98
C GLY A 78 -13.21 -6.86 -8.28
N ASN A 79 -13.56 -8.05 -7.80
CA ASN A 79 -14.85 -8.30 -7.14
C ASN A 79 -14.77 -8.25 -5.61
N TYR A 80 -13.92 -7.38 -5.03
CA TYR A 80 -13.84 -7.23 -3.57
C TYR A 80 -15.24 -7.04 -2.95
N PRO A 81 -15.61 -7.78 -1.87
CA PRO A 81 -14.75 -8.55 -0.95
C PRO A 81 -14.56 -10.04 -1.28
N ASP A 82 -14.79 -10.46 -2.52
CA ASP A 82 -14.58 -11.85 -2.93
C ASP A 82 -13.09 -12.17 -3.09
N ASP A 83 -12.73 -13.44 -2.88
CA ASP A 83 -11.39 -13.95 -3.19
C ASP A 83 -11.19 -13.95 -4.72
N GLU A 84 -10.09 -13.36 -5.18
CA GLU A 84 -9.80 -13.24 -6.61
C GLU A 84 -8.87 -14.35 -7.15
N THR A 85 -8.49 -15.32 -6.32
CA THR A 85 -7.74 -16.48 -6.82
C THR A 85 -8.57 -17.27 -7.82
N ARG A 86 -7.90 -17.73 -8.88
CA ARG A 86 -8.50 -18.58 -9.91
C ARG A 86 -7.56 -19.72 -10.27
N GLU A 87 -8.13 -20.88 -10.53
CA GLU A 87 -7.40 -22.01 -11.11
C GLU A 87 -7.23 -21.82 -12.61
N VAL A 88 -6.01 -22.06 -13.09
CA VAL A 88 -5.68 -22.06 -14.52
C VAL A 88 -5.01 -23.38 -14.86
N SER A 89 -5.54 -24.05 -15.88
CA SER A 89 -4.94 -25.26 -16.45
C SER A 89 -3.99 -24.89 -17.57
N TYR A 90 -2.74 -25.30 -17.44
CA TYR A 90 -1.74 -25.17 -18.49
C TYR A 90 -1.45 -26.55 -19.10
N ASN A 91 -1.74 -26.69 -20.39
CA ASN A 91 -1.43 -27.88 -21.17
C ASN A 91 0.00 -27.76 -21.69
N GLU A 92 0.97 -28.23 -20.91
CA GLU A 92 2.33 -28.40 -21.42
C GLU A 92 2.42 -29.74 -22.17
N PRO A 93 2.90 -29.78 -23.43
CA PRO A 93 3.00 -31.03 -24.20
C PRO A 93 3.87 -32.11 -23.54
N SER A 94 4.77 -31.71 -22.64
CA SER A 94 5.73 -32.54 -21.89
C SER A 94 5.14 -33.17 -20.63
N PHE A 95 4.00 -32.69 -20.12
CA PHE A 95 3.36 -33.20 -18.91
C PHE A 95 1.97 -33.76 -19.22
N SER A 96 1.74 -35.02 -18.88
CA SER A 96 0.42 -35.66 -18.88
C SER A 96 0.21 -36.25 -17.49
N PRO A 97 -0.74 -35.75 -16.66
CA PRO A 97 -1.85 -34.82 -16.93
C PRO A 97 -1.46 -33.31 -16.98
N PRO A 98 -2.37 -32.42 -17.44
CA PRO A 98 -2.14 -30.98 -17.47
C PRO A 98 -1.92 -30.40 -16.06
N VAL A 99 -1.02 -29.42 -15.96
CA VAL A 99 -0.65 -28.80 -14.69
C VAL A 99 -1.65 -27.71 -14.36
N THR A 100 -2.31 -27.81 -13.21
CA THR A 100 -3.22 -26.79 -12.68
C THR A 100 -2.48 -25.97 -11.64
N TYR A 101 -2.63 -24.65 -11.68
CA TYR A 101 -2.09 -23.75 -10.64
C TYR A 101 -3.05 -22.62 -10.31
N LEU A 102 -2.95 -22.11 -9.08
CA LEU A 102 -3.70 -20.94 -8.62
C LEU A 102 -2.96 -19.65 -8.99
N THR A 103 -3.70 -18.67 -9.49
CA THR A 103 -3.18 -17.34 -9.83
C THR A 103 -4.10 -16.24 -9.31
N ILE A 104 -3.51 -15.07 -9.04
CA ILE A 104 -4.18 -13.81 -8.70
C ILE A 104 -3.98 -12.76 -9.82
N SER A 105 -3.52 -13.22 -10.99
CA SER A 105 -3.32 -12.38 -12.17
C SER A 105 -4.66 -11.79 -12.63
N VAL A 106 -4.63 -10.49 -12.95
CA VAL A 106 -5.79 -9.79 -13.50
C VAL A 106 -6.29 -10.55 -14.74
N PRO A 107 -7.59 -10.88 -14.84
CA PRO A 107 -8.12 -11.56 -16.02
C PRO A 107 -7.81 -10.82 -17.32
N ASP A 108 -7.49 -11.57 -18.38
CA ASP A 108 -6.96 -11.03 -19.64
C ASP A 108 -7.82 -9.92 -20.25
N HIS A 109 -9.15 -10.04 -20.19
CA HIS A 109 -10.06 -9.03 -20.72
C HIS A 109 -9.96 -7.69 -19.96
N ARG A 110 -9.90 -7.73 -18.61
CA ARG A 110 -9.72 -6.56 -17.75
C ARG A 110 -8.36 -5.91 -17.97
N MET A 111 -7.30 -6.73 -18.01
CA MET A 111 -5.95 -6.25 -18.26
C MET A 111 -5.84 -5.59 -19.64
N LYS A 112 -6.41 -6.21 -20.67
CA LYS A 112 -6.43 -5.64 -22.03
C LYS A 112 -7.16 -4.31 -22.09
N GLU A 113 -8.33 -4.19 -21.48
CA GLU A 113 -9.07 -2.93 -21.38
C GLU A 113 -8.24 -1.85 -20.67
N SER A 114 -7.65 -2.18 -19.52
CA SER A 114 -6.80 -1.27 -18.76
C SER A 114 -5.60 -0.76 -19.56
N LEU A 115 -4.86 -1.67 -20.22
CA LEU A 115 -3.69 -1.32 -21.02
C LEU A 115 -4.05 -0.42 -22.21
N THR A 116 -5.25 -0.56 -22.74
CA THR A 116 -5.75 0.27 -23.84
C THR A 116 -5.92 1.73 -23.39
N PHE A 117 -6.57 1.95 -22.24
CA PHE A 117 -6.68 3.29 -21.64
C PHE A 117 -5.32 3.85 -21.21
N LEU A 118 -4.48 3.03 -20.56
CA LEU A 118 -3.15 3.45 -20.14
C LEU A 118 -2.27 3.85 -21.33
N SER A 119 -2.31 3.10 -22.44
CA SER A 119 -1.54 3.43 -23.65
C SER A 119 -1.90 4.83 -24.17
N MET A 120 -3.19 5.19 -24.15
CA MET A 120 -3.63 6.55 -24.49
C MET A 120 -3.21 7.61 -23.46
N ALA A 121 -3.22 7.28 -22.17
CA ALA A 121 -2.74 8.17 -21.12
C ALA A 121 -1.24 8.43 -21.27
N ARG A 122 -0.44 7.38 -21.54
CA ARG A 122 1.02 7.48 -21.77
C ARG A 122 1.34 8.42 -22.92
N LYS A 123 0.55 8.41 -24.00
CA LYS A 123 0.71 9.36 -25.11
C LYS A 123 0.54 10.82 -24.68
N ARG A 124 -0.16 11.09 -23.56
CA ARG A 124 -0.43 12.42 -23.00
C ARG A 124 0.41 12.73 -21.76
N ILE A 125 1.37 11.87 -21.41
CA ILE A 125 2.19 12.06 -20.21
C ILE A 125 3.01 13.35 -20.27
N SER A 126 3.44 13.78 -21.46
CA SER A 126 4.16 15.05 -21.65
C SER A 126 3.31 16.25 -21.26
N THR A 127 2.02 16.25 -21.61
CA THR A 127 1.10 17.33 -21.21
C THR A 127 0.94 17.37 -19.70
N ALA A 128 0.80 16.21 -19.04
CA ALA A 128 0.74 16.15 -17.58
C ALA A 128 2.07 16.56 -16.91
N TYR A 129 3.21 16.22 -17.51
CA TYR A 129 4.53 16.58 -17.01
C TYR A 129 4.81 18.09 -17.10
N LEU A 130 4.31 18.74 -18.15
CA LEU A 130 4.48 20.18 -18.39
C LEU A 130 3.38 21.03 -17.76
N ASP A 131 2.36 20.42 -17.15
CA ASP A 131 1.27 21.11 -16.46
C ASP A 131 1.79 21.86 -15.23
N ASP A 132 1.40 23.13 -15.07
CA ASP A 132 1.84 23.99 -13.98
C ASP A 132 0.79 24.10 -12.85
N THR A 133 -0.19 23.20 -12.85
CA THR A 133 -1.26 23.09 -11.86
C THR A 133 -1.16 21.77 -11.07
N LEU A 134 -2.08 21.56 -10.12
CA LEU A 134 -2.17 20.28 -9.40
C LEU A 134 -2.65 19.12 -10.30
N LEU A 135 -3.18 19.39 -11.49
CA LEU A 135 -3.67 18.36 -12.42
C LEU A 135 -2.55 17.46 -12.94
N GLY A 136 -1.39 18.03 -13.27
CA GLY A 136 -0.19 17.26 -13.61
C GLY A 136 0.24 16.33 -12.48
N VAL A 137 0.22 16.84 -11.24
CA VAL A 137 0.54 16.06 -10.03
C VAL A 137 -0.44 14.89 -9.85
N GLN A 138 -1.75 15.14 -10.00
CA GLN A 138 -2.78 14.09 -9.94
C GLN A 138 -2.52 13.00 -10.99
N CYS A 139 -2.24 13.37 -12.24
CA CYS A 139 -1.96 12.41 -13.32
C CYS A 139 -0.77 11.52 -12.98
N LEU A 140 0.35 12.09 -12.52
CA LEU A 140 1.54 11.31 -12.19
C LEU A 140 1.32 10.41 -10.95
N CYS A 141 0.57 10.88 -9.95
CA CYS A 141 0.13 10.03 -8.85
C CYS A 141 -0.69 8.83 -9.34
N LEU A 142 -1.66 9.04 -10.25
CA LEU A 142 -2.51 7.98 -10.79
C LEU A 142 -1.70 6.99 -11.65
N PHE A 143 -0.72 7.45 -12.43
CA PHE A 143 0.26 6.56 -13.08
C PHE A 143 1.00 5.70 -12.05
N GLY A 144 1.49 6.30 -10.97
CA GLY A 144 2.16 5.59 -9.89
C GLY A 144 1.29 4.51 -9.26
N ILE A 145 0.02 4.83 -8.99
CA ILE A 145 -0.97 3.89 -8.44
C ILE A 145 -1.24 2.75 -9.44
N TRP A 146 -1.35 3.05 -10.74
CA TRP A 146 -1.55 2.03 -11.77
C TRP A 146 -0.38 1.05 -11.80
N TYR A 147 0.86 1.55 -11.77
CA TYR A 147 2.04 0.68 -11.70
C TYR A 147 2.09 -0.16 -10.42
N GLN A 148 1.63 0.38 -9.29
CA GLN A 148 1.50 -0.37 -8.04
C GLN A 148 0.50 -1.53 -8.15
N TYR A 149 -0.68 -1.33 -8.75
CA TYR A 149 -1.63 -2.41 -9.03
C TYR A 149 -1.04 -3.53 -9.91
N ASN A 150 -0.11 -3.18 -10.80
CA ASN A 150 0.56 -4.10 -11.71
C ASN A 150 1.85 -4.72 -11.14
N ILE A 151 2.14 -4.53 -9.84
CA ILE A 151 3.34 -5.09 -9.17
C ILE A 151 4.64 -4.56 -9.80
N GLU A 152 4.63 -3.28 -10.19
CA GLU A 152 5.77 -2.59 -10.81
C GLU A 152 6.32 -1.47 -9.91
N PRO A 153 7.06 -1.80 -8.83
CA PRO A 153 7.45 -0.84 -7.80
C PRO A 153 8.38 0.26 -8.33
N ILE A 154 9.32 -0.06 -9.23
CA ILE A 154 10.29 0.91 -9.78
C ILE A 154 9.62 1.90 -10.75
N PRO A 155 8.86 1.46 -11.77
CA PRO A 155 8.05 2.39 -12.58
C PRO A 155 7.11 3.24 -11.74
N GLY A 156 6.42 2.65 -10.76
CA GLY A 156 5.53 3.38 -9.86
C GLY A 156 6.26 4.45 -9.05
N TRP A 157 7.40 4.09 -8.44
CA TRP A 157 8.24 5.04 -7.70
C TRP A 157 8.71 6.21 -8.57
N LYS A 158 9.11 5.96 -9.83
CA LYS A 158 9.49 7.05 -10.75
C LYS A 158 8.36 8.04 -10.96
N MET A 159 7.12 7.57 -11.12
CA MET A 159 5.96 8.43 -11.31
C MET A 159 5.66 9.26 -10.06
N PHE A 160 5.70 8.66 -8.86
CA PHE A 160 5.54 9.41 -7.62
C PHE A 160 6.66 10.42 -7.38
N ARG A 161 7.91 10.06 -7.72
CA ARG A 161 9.05 10.98 -7.64
C ARG A 161 8.86 12.19 -8.55
N THR A 162 8.38 11.98 -9.77
CA THR A 162 8.05 13.07 -10.68
C THR A 162 6.86 13.89 -10.16
N ALA A 163 5.83 13.25 -9.60
CA ALA A 163 4.71 13.94 -8.97
C ALA A 163 5.16 14.85 -7.81
N SER A 164 6.07 14.37 -6.95
CA SER A 164 6.68 15.16 -5.88
C SER A 164 7.43 16.39 -6.39
N MET A 165 8.17 16.23 -7.49
CA MET A 165 8.86 17.34 -8.13
C MET A 165 7.88 18.39 -8.66
N LEU A 166 6.82 17.97 -9.37
CA LEU A 166 5.78 18.89 -9.84
C LEU A 166 5.04 19.57 -8.68
N TRP A 167 4.80 18.85 -7.59
CA TRP A 167 4.21 19.42 -6.39
C TRP A 167 5.11 20.51 -5.78
N GLN A 168 6.42 20.27 -5.71
CA GLN A 168 7.38 21.24 -5.19
C GLN A 168 7.44 22.51 -6.05
N THR A 169 7.44 22.37 -7.39
CA THR A 169 7.43 23.52 -8.30
C THR A 169 6.12 24.30 -8.22
N TYR A 170 4.97 23.62 -8.15
CA TYR A 170 3.68 24.24 -7.87
C TYR A 170 3.72 25.01 -6.54
N ARG A 171 4.24 24.40 -5.46
CA ARG A 171 4.33 25.05 -4.16
C ARG A 171 5.18 26.33 -4.19
N LEU A 172 6.29 26.32 -4.92
CA LEU A 172 7.16 27.50 -5.07
C LEU A 172 6.40 28.68 -5.67
N LYS A 173 5.53 28.45 -6.67
CA LYS A 173 4.68 29.48 -7.30
C LYS A 173 3.72 30.14 -6.30
N HIS A 174 3.25 29.39 -5.30
CA HIS A 174 2.21 29.83 -4.36
C HIS A 174 2.73 30.16 -2.94
N ARG A 175 4.04 30.01 -2.67
CA ARG A 175 4.65 30.21 -1.34
C ARG A 175 4.42 31.61 -0.78
N GLU A 176 4.41 32.63 -1.63
CA GLU A 176 4.32 34.03 -1.23
C GLU A 176 2.87 34.51 -0.95
N GLY A 177 1.86 33.64 -1.12
CA GLY A 177 0.46 33.98 -0.83
C GLY A 177 -0.15 35.08 -1.71
N LYS A 178 0.50 35.43 -2.83
CA LYS A 178 0.07 36.49 -3.75
C LYS A 178 -1.19 36.13 -4.55
N THR A 179 -1.53 34.85 -4.63
CA THR A 179 -2.69 34.32 -5.35
C THR A 179 -3.69 33.76 -4.35
N VAL A 180 -4.93 34.23 -4.43
CA VAL A 180 -6.05 33.67 -3.65
C VAL A 180 -6.42 32.34 -4.26
N ARG A 181 -6.39 31.27 -3.45
CA ARG A 181 -6.74 29.91 -3.86
C ARG A 181 -8.03 29.47 -3.18
N SER A 182 -8.76 28.59 -3.82
CA SER A 182 -9.96 28.00 -3.21
C SER A 182 -9.57 27.01 -2.11
N ALA A 183 -10.44 26.82 -1.12
CA ALA A 183 -10.22 25.82 -0.06
C ALA A 183 -10.06 24.39 -0.62
N GLN A 184 -10.72 24.09 -1.75
CA GLN A 184 -10.62 22.82 -2.45
C GLN A 184 -9.23 22.62 -3.07
N GLU A 185 -8.65 23.66 -3.68
CA GLU A 185 -7.31 23.62 -4.25
C GLU A 185 -6.24 23.42 -3.17
N GLU A 186 -6.35 24.12 -2.05
CA GLU A 186 -5.42 23.96 -0.91
C GLU A 186 -5.53 22.57 -0.26
N SER A 187 -6.76 22.07 -0.11
CA SER A 187 -7.01 20.70 0.34
C SER A 187 -6.40 19.67 -0.61
N LEU A 188 -6.54 19.87 -1.93
CA LEU A 188 -5.95 18.98 -2.94
C LEU A 188 -4.42 18.99 -2.89
N GLU A 189 -3.80 20.18 -2.77
CA GLU A 189 -2.35 20.32 -2.60
C GLU A 189 -1.86 19.51 -1.39
N GLN A 190 -2.54 19.64 -0.24
CA GLN A 190 -2.23 18.89 0.98
C GLN A 190 -2.38 17.39 0.79
N ARG A 191 -3.46 16.93 0.15
CA ARG A 191 -3.69 15.49 -0.09
C ARG A 191 -2.60 14.93 -1.00
N LEU A 192 -2.27 15.60 -2.09
CA LEU A 192 -1.22 15.17 -3.03
C LEU A 192 0.16 15.10 -2.37
N TYR A 193 0.51 16.06 -1.50
CA TYR A 193 1.75 16.01 -0.70
C TYR A 193 1.86 14.67 0.06
N TRP A 194 0.82 14.33 0.82
CA TRP A 194 0.81 13.11 1.62
C TRP A 194 0.75 11.84 0.78
N THR A 195 0.04 11.85 -0.36
CA THR A 195 0.03 10.73 -1.31
C THR A 195 1.43 10.45 -1.83
N CYS A 196 2.12 11.47 -2.32
CA CYS A 196 3.47 11.36 -2.86
C CYS A 196 4.47 10.88 -1.80
N LEU A 197 4.49 11.54 -0.63
CA LEU A 197 5.39 11.22 0.47
C LEU A 197 5.18 9.77 0.96
N LYS A 198 3.92 9.35 1.12
CA LYS A 198 3.58 7.99 1.54
C LYS A 198 4.11 6.99 0.51
N SER A 199 3.72 7.13 -0.75
CA SER A 199 4.04 6.16 -1.81
C SER A 199 5.54 6.04 -2.07
N GLU A 200 6.28 7.16 -2.12
CA GLU A 200 7.74 7.10 -2.30
C GLU A 200 8.43 6.39 -1.12
N CYS A 201 8.07 6.76 0.11
CA CYS A 201 8.69 6.17 1.28
C CYS A 201 8.31 4.68 1.42
N GLU A 202 7.11 4.23 1.01
CA GLU A 202 6.71 2.81 1.10
C GLU A 202 7.56 1.92 0.19
N VAL A 203 7.85 2.35 -1.03
CA VAL A 203 8.74 1.60 -1.94
C VAL A 203 10.18 1.61 -1.42
N ARG A 204 10.66 2.76 -0.94
CA ARG A 204 12.04 2.91 -0.47
C ARG A 204 12.37 2.05 0.76
N TYR A 205 11.37 1.72 1.59
CA TYR A 205 11.60 0.83 2.72
C TYR A 205 11.99 -0.59 2.33
N GLU A 206 11.57 -1.03 1.15
CA GLU A 206 11.94 -2.33 0.59
C GLU A 206 13.14 -2.22 -0.36
N LEU A 207 13.37 -1.02 -0.93
CA LEU A 207 14.44 -0.72 -1.88
C LEU A 207 15.26 0.47 -1.37
N THR A 208 16.13 0.20 -0.40
CA THR A 208 16.85 1.22 0.40
C THR A 208 17.78 2.11 -0.42
N ASP A 209 18.24 1.61 -1.56
CA ASP A 209 19.15 2.32 -2.46
C ASP A 209 18.46 3.40 -3.30
N LEU A 210 17.12 3.45 -3.28
CA LEU A 210 16.39 4.52 -3.93
C LEU A 210 16.65 5.87 -3.24
N PRO A 211 16.75 6.97 -4.00
CA PRO A 211 16.88 8.31 -3.44
C PRO A 211 15.77 8.65 -2.42
N PRO A 212 16.09 9.43 -1.35
CA PRO A 212 15.09 9.94 -0.42
C PRO A 212 14.04 10.80 -1.13
N CYS A 213 12.80 10.76 -0.64
CA CYS A 213 11.76 11.71 -1.00
C CYS A 213 12.11 13.08 -0.38
N ASP A 214 12.32 14.10 -1.20
CA ASP A 214 12.72 15.44 -0.71
C ASP A 214 11.52 16.24 -0.18
N LEU A 215 10.29 15.72 -0.29
CA LEU A 215 9.11 16.33 0.32
C LEU A 215 9.19 16.37 1.85
N SER A 216 9.97 15.49 2.48
CA SER A 216 10.20 15.58 3.93
C SER A 216 11.06 16.78 4.32
N LEU A 217 11.75 17.41 3.36
CA LEU A 217 12.60 18.59 3.56
C LEU A 217 11.87 19.89 3.21
N SER A 218 10.67 19.83 2.63
CA SER A 218 9.93 21.05 2.31
C SER A 218 9.33 21.67 3.57
N ASP A 219 9.31 23.00 3.64
CA ASP A 219 8.70 23.78 4.73
C ASP A 219 7.15 23.69 4.74
N PHE A 220 6.57 22.59 4.26
CA PHE A 220 5.13 22.44 4.20
C PHE A 220 4.59 22.27 5.63
N PRO A 221 3.69 23.16 6.08
CA PRO A 221 3.24 23.16 7.45
C PRO A 221 2.60 21.81 7.76
N TYR A 222 3.00 21.27 8.90
CA TYR A 222 2.67 19.96 9.45
C TYR A 222 1.17 19.69 9.71
N SER A 223 0.26 20.41 9.05
CA SER A 223 -1.18 20.21 9.13
C SER A 223 -1.62 18.98 8.35
N LEU A 224 -2.49 18.21 8.98
CA LEU A 224 -3.33 17.23 8.30
C LEU A 224 -4.15 17.92 7.20
N PRO A 225 -4.43 17.25 6.06
CA PRO A 225 -5.28 17.80 5.01
C PRO A 225 -6.62 18.25 5.56
N SER A 226 -7.09 19.43 5.11
CA SER A 226 -8.47 19.83 5.30
C SER A 226 -9.36 19.09 4.31
N PHE A 227 -10.58 18.77 4.71
CA PHE A 227 -11.63 18.25 3.83
C PHE A 227 -12.80 19.24 3.91
N PRO A 228 -12.89 20.22 3.00
CA PRO A 228 -13.95 21.21 3.06
C PRO A 228 -15.31 20.53 2.91
N THR A 229 -16.23 20.79 3.83
CA THR A 229 -17.60 20.27 3.79
C THR A 229 -18.28 20.76 2.51
N ARG A 230 -18.74 19.85 1.66
CA ARG A 230 -19.63 20.20 0.53
C ARG A 230 -20.90 20.80 1.12
N GLN A 231 -21.11 22.09 0.90
CA GLN A 231 -22.45 22.65 1.07
C GLN A 231 -23.32 22.10 -0.06
N PRO A 232 -24.55 21.62 0.20
CA PRO A 232 -25.47 21.26 -0.86
C PRO A 232 -25.72 22.52 -1.69
N SER A 233 -25.20 22.55 -2.92
CA SER A 233 -25.43 23.64 -3.84
C SER A 233 -26.88 23.58 -4.31
N ASN A 234 -27.64 24.65 -4.09
CA ASN A 234 -29.01 24.79 -4.60
C ASN A 234 -29.06 25.04 -6.13
N ASP A 235 -27.90 25.16 -6.79
CA ASP A 235 -27.77 25.57 -8.20
C ASP A 235 -27.31 24.45 -9.16
N SER A 236 -27.23 23.19 -8.72
CA SER A 236 -26.94 22.07 -9.62
C SER A 236 -28.20 21.68 -10.43
N ALA A 237 -28.50 22.49 -11.44
CA ALA A 237 -29.42 22.11 -12.50
C ALA A 237 -28.94 20.80 -13.17
N GLY A 238 -29.57 19.68 -12.84
CA GLY A 238 -29.71 18.53 -13.76
C GLY A 238 -28.71 17.37 -13.68
N TRP A 239 -27.89 17.20 -12.64
CA TRP A 239 -27.07 15.97 -12.50
C TRP A 239 -27.57 15.08 -11.35
N VAL A 240 -28.06 13.89 -11.70
CA VAL A 240 -28.89 12.96 -10.89
C VAL A 240 -28.10 12.17 -9.82
N PHE A 241 -26.89 12.59 -9.42
CA PHE A 241 -25.94 11.66 -8.77
C PHE A 241 -25.62 11.89 -7.27
N SER A 242 -26.23 12.85 -6.59
CA SER A 242 -25.96 13.05 -5.15
C SER A 242 -26.93 12.24 -4.28
N ASN A 243 -26.57 10.98 -3.99
CA ASN A 243 -27.31 10.10 -3.07
C ASN A 243 -26.80 10.29 -1.62
N PRO A 244 -27.64 10.28 -0.57
CA PRO A 244 -27.18 10.47 0.81
C PRO A 244 -26.11 9.47 1.29
N SER A 245 -26.04 8.28 0.67
CA SER A 245 -24.96 7.30 0.90
C SER A 245 -23.58 7.75 0.41
N SER A 246 -23.47 8.71 -0.51
CA SER A 246 -22.19 9.22 -0.99
C SER A 246 -21.50 10.10 0.05
N THR A 247 -22.26 10.87 0.84
CA THR A 247 -21.73 11.76 1.88
C THR A 247 -21.09 10.99 3.03
N ASP A 248 -21.71 9.88 3.46
CA ASP A 248 -21.14 9.00 4.50
C ASP A 248 -19.83 8.34 4.03
N LEU A 249 -19.78 7.94 2.76
CA LEU A 249 -18.58 7.34 2.15
C LEU A 249 -17.44 8.36 2.01
N GLU A 250 -17.73 9.59 1.59
CA GLU A 250 -16.76 10.69 1.53
C GLU A 250 -16.20 11.01 2.91
N ALA A 251 -17.05 11.07 3.94
CA ALA A 251 -16.63 11.30 5.32
C ALA A 251 -15.73 10.15 5.82
N ALA A 252 -16.15 8.89 5.65
CA ALA A 252 -15.35 7.73 6.03
C ALA A 252 -14.00 7.67 5.30
N SER A 253 -13.98 7.99 4.00
CA SER A 253 -12.76 8.10 3.20
C SER A 253 -11.81 9.18 3.75
N SER A 254 -12.36 10.35 4.07
CA SER A 254 -11.60 11.48 4.63
C SER A 254 -10.96 11.10 5.98
N TYR A 255 -11.74 10.54 6.90
CA TYR A 255 -11.21 10.07 8.19
C TYR A 255 -10.15 8.97 8.02
N TYR A 256 -10.35 8.03 7.10
CA TYR A 256 -9.38 6.98 6.83
C TYR A 256 -8.07 7.55 6.29
N TYR A 257 -8.16 8.52 5.38
CA TYR A 257 -6.99 9.19 4.82
C TYR A 257 -6.18 9.93 5.90
N LEU A 258 -6.87 10.63 6.81
CA LEU A 258 -6.26 11.30 7.95
C LEU A 258 -5.60 10.30 8.93
N ALA A 259 -6.31 9.22 9.27
CA ALA A 259 -5.82 8.18 10.14
C ALA A 259 -4.55 7.52 9.57
N GLN A 260 -4.52 7.29 8.25
CA GLN A 260 -3.36 6.78 7.52
C GLN A 260 -2.15 7.72 7.60
N ILE A 261 -2.35 9.04 7.49
CA ILE A 261 -1.25 10.01 7.60
C ILE A 261 -0.64 9.97 8.99
N PHE A 262 -1.46 9.91 10.04
CA PHE A 262 -0.97 9.81 11.41
C PHE A 262 -0.12 8.55 11.59
N LEU A 263 -0.63 7.37 11.19
CA LEU A 263 0.13 6.13 11.27
C LEU A 263 1.38 6.16 10.41
N ARG A 264 1.36 6.84 9.26
CA ARG A 264 2.56 6.96 8.42
C ARG A 264 3.68 7.69 9.15
N ARG A 265 3.37 8.79 9.83
CA ARG A 265 4.34 9.53 10.64
C ARG A 265 4.87 8.67 11.80
N LEU A 266 3.98 7.92 12.45
CA LEU A 266 4.35 7.00 13.53
C LEU A 266 5.27 5.89 13.01
N LEU A 267 4.93 5.24 11.90
CA LEU A 267 5.76 4.24 11.22
C LEU A 267 7.16 4.76 10.88
N ASN A 268 7.26 5.99 10.35
CA ASN A 268 8.55 6.61 10.05
C ASN A 268 9.40 6.79 11.32
N ARG A 269 8.78 7.17 12.44
CA ARG A 269 9.46 7.32 13.75
C ARG A 269 9.90 5.98 14.31
N VAL A 270 9.05 4.96 14.28
CA VAL A 270 9.40 3.58 14.70
C VAL A 270 10.59 3.09 13.88
N ARG A 271 10.52 3.18 12.55
CA ARG A 271 11.60 2.79 11.65
C ARG A 271 12.91 3.53 11.91
N ASN A 272 12.85 4.82 12.25
CA ASN A 272 14.04 5.58 12.61
C ASN A 272 14.62 5.16 13.96
N ALA A 273 13.76 4.91 14.97
CA ALA A 273 14.19 4.49 16.29
C ALA A 273 14.95 3.16 16.24
N VAL A 274 14.44 2.18 15.48
CA VAL A 274 15.05 0.84 15.40
C VAL A 274 16.35 0.78 14.58
N ARG A 275 16.81 1.89 13.99
CA ARG A 275 18.10 1.93 13.25
C ARG A 275 19.31 1.73 14.16
N VAL A 276 19.15 1.92 15.47
CA VAL A 276 20.20 1.68 16.47
C VAL A 276 20.45 0.19 16.72
N LEU A 277 19.53 -0.68 16.29
CA LEU A 277 19.66 -2.12 16.48
C LEU A 277 20.89 -2.66 15.77
N SER A 278 21.75 -3.31 16.55
CA SER A 278 22.90 -4.06 16.09
C SER A 278 23.16 -5.20 17.09
N PRO A 279 23.91 -6.26 16.71
CA PRO A 279 24.26 -7.33 17.65
C PRO A 279 25.11 -6.83 18.84
N ASP A 280 25.85 -5.74 18.62
CA ASP A 280 26.79 -5.14 19.59
C ASP A 280 26.19 -3.92 20.34
N ILE A 281 24.88 -3.72 20.27
CA ILE A 281 24.18 -2.62 20.94
C ILE A 281 24.37 -2.69 22.47
N ASP A 282 24.70 -1.57 23.09
CA ASP A 282 24.96 -1.48 24.53
C ASP A 282 23.67 -1.27 25.34
N THR A 283 23.69 -1.72 26.60
CA THR A 283 22.53 -1.66 27.50
C THR A 283 21.90 -0.26 27.65
N PRO A 284 22.66 0.84 27.79
CA PRO A 284 22.07 2.19 27.83
C PRO A 284 21.26 2.54 26.57
N THR A 285 21.76 2.16 25.39
CA THR A 285 21.04 2.38 24.11
C THR A 285 19.81 1.50 24.02
N ILE A 286 19.88 0.25 24.50
CA ILE A 286 18.71 -0.65 24.60
C ILE A 286 17.61 -0.02 25.46
N ASN A 287 17.97 0.51 26.63
CA ASN A 287 17.00 1.15 27.53
C ASN A 287 16.36 2.40 26.89
N THR A 288 17.17 3.24 26.24
CA THR A 288 16.68 4.42 25.51
C THR A 288 15.73 4.03 24.37
N LEU A 289 16.06 2.95 23.65
CA LEU A 289 15.19 2.40 22.61
C LEU A 289 13.88 1.89 23.22
N ALA A 290 13.92 1.14 24.31
CA ALA A 290 12.72 0.61 24.96
C ALA A 290 11.79 1.72 25.47
N GLU A 291 12.33 2.79 26.06
CA GLU A 291 11.57 3.98 26.44
C GLU A 291 10.91 4.64 25.22
N THR A 292 11.66 4.80 24.14
CA THR A 292 11.17 5.38 22.89
C THR A 292 10.04 4.52 22.29
N LEU A 293 10.19 3.20 22.26
CA LEU A 293 9.18 2.27 21.74
C LEU A 293 7.91 2.32 22.59
N THR A 294 8.03 2.41 23.91
CA THR A 294 6.88 2.55 24.83
C THR A 294 6.08 3.83 24.53
N GLN A 295 6.77 4.97 24.36
CA GLN A 295 6.10 6.23 24.00
C GLN A 295 5.42 6.19 22.62
N LEU A 296 5.94 5.37 21.69
CA LEU A 296 5.35 5.18 20.37
C LEU A 296 4.16 4.21 20.43
N GLU A 297 4.19 3.21 21.33
CA GLU A 297 3.03 2.36 21.65
C GLU A 297 1.87 3.18 22.23
N ASP A 298 2.14 4.12 23.15
CA ASP A 298 1.12 5.00 23.71
C ASP A 298 0.44 5.86 22.63
N GLN A 299 1.21 6.35 21.67
CA GLN A 299 0.67 7.11 20.52
C GLN A 299 -0.13 6.21 19.57
N LEU A 300 0.25 4.94 19.40
CA LEU A 300 -0.54 3.99 18.65
C LEU A 300 -1.89 3.72 19.33
N GLN A 301 -1.92 3.67 20.66
CA GLN A 301 -3.16 3.52 21.42
C GLN A 301 -4.06 4.76 21.26
N GLN A 302 -3.49 5.96 21.42
CA GLN A 302 -4.22 7.23 21.19
C GLN A 302 -4.82 7.31 19.78
N TRP A 303 -4.13 6.77 18.78
CA TRP A 303 -4.65 6.69 17.42
C TRP A 303 -5.91 5.84 17.34
N VAL A 304 -5.95 4.67 17.99
CA VAL A 304 -7.14 3.80 18.05
C VAL A 304 -8.30 4.52 18.74
N ASP A 305 -8.04 5.18 19.87
CA ASP A 305 -9.07 5.85 20.66
C ASP A 305 -9.74 6.99 19.86
N CYS A 306 -8.96 7.66 19.01
CA CYS A 306 -9.40 8.74 18.12
C CYS A 306 -10.13 8.26 16.85
N LEU A 307 -10.17 6.96 16.54
CA LEU A 307 -10.85 6.48 15.33
C LEU A 307 -12.37 6.72 15.42
N PRO A 308 -13.03 7.18 14.33
CA PRO A 308 -14.48 7.23 14.27
C PRO A 308 -15.08 5.81 14.19
N HIS A 309 -16.36 5.68 14.58
CA HIS A 309 -17.06 4.40 14.59
C HIS A 309 -17.02 3.63 13.26
N THR A 310 -16.97 4.33 12.13
CA THR A 310 -16.89 3.73 10.78
C THR A 310 -15.55 3.03 10.49
N LEU A 311 -14.50 3.34 11.26
CA LEU A 311 -13.15 2.79 11.12
C LEU A 311 -12.70 1.94 12.32
N ARG A 312 -13.47 1.97 13.42
CA ARG A 312 -13.17 1.19 14.62
C ARG A 312 -13.34 -0.29 14.36
N PHE A 313 -12.28 -1.05 14.58
CA PHE A 313 -12.25 -2.50 14.49
C PHE A 313 -12.29 -3.13 15.89
N ASN A 314 -12.57 -4.43 15.94
CA ASN A 314 -12.69 -5.15 17.20
C ASN A 314 -11.32 -5.30 17.89
N MET A 315 -11.31 -5.04 19.19
CA MET A 315 -10.20 -5.31 20.10
C MET A 315 -10.71 -6.20 21.26
N PRO A 316 -9.87 -7.10 21.82
CA PRO A 316 -8.46 -7.29 21.47
C PRO A 316 -8.32 -8.18 20.21
N LEU A 317 -7.13 -8.14 19.57
CA LEU A 317 -6.91 -8.72 18.23
C LEU A 317 -7.09 -10.25 18.17
N GLU A 318 -7.10 -10.94 19.30
CA GLU A 318 -7.32 -12.39 19.38
C GLU A 318 -8.73 -12.78 18.90
N SER A 319 -9.66 -11.82 18.87
CA SER A 319 -10.97 -12.02 18.25
C SER A 319 -10.86 -11.94 16.73
N ALA A 320 -11.27 -13.01 16.03
CA ALA A 320 -11.31 -13.01 14.58
C ALA A 320 -12.13 -11.81 14.03
N PRO A 321 -11.69 -11.16 12.93
CA PRO A 321 -12.46 -10.09 12.31
C PRO A 321 -13.87 -10.56 11.94
N GLY A 322 -14.86 -9.67 12.08
CA GLY A 322 -16.24 -9.99 11.74
C GLY A 322 -16.40 -10.29 10.23
N PRO A 323 -17.29 -11.21 9.82
CA PRO A 323 -17.44 -11.61 8.42
C PRO A 323 -17.99 -10.51 7.50
N LYS A 324 -18.47 -9.40 8.08
CA LYS A 324 -19.00 -8.22 7.37
C LYS A 324 -18.19 -6.96 7.67
N GLU A 325 -16.92 -7.10 8.06
CA GLU A 325 -16.02 -5.97 8.27
C GLU A 325 -15.91 -5.15 6.97
N GLY A 326 -16.24 -3.85 7.04
CA GLY A 326 -16.11 -2.96 5.89
C GLY A 326 -14.64 -2.75 5.51
N GLU A 327 -14.37 -2.50 4.23
CA GLU A 327 -12.99 -2.44 3.71
C GLU A 327 -12.10 -1.41 4.44
N LEU A 328 -12.61 -0.19 4.70
CA LEU A 328 -11.82 0.84 5.39
C LEU A 328 -11.55 0.49 6.86
N MET A 329 -12.45 -0.25 7.50
CA MET A 329 -12.26 -0.77 8.86
C MET A 329 -11.19 -1.86 8.86
N LYS A 330 -11.29 -2.82 7.93
CA LYS A 330 -10.26 -3.84 7.69
C LYS A 330 -8.89 -3.21 7.48
N LEU A 331 -8.80 -2.22 6.59
CA LEU A 331 -7.54 -1.55 6.29
C LEU A 331 -7.01 -0.77 7.51
N SER A 332 -7.87 -0.14 8.30
CA SER A 332 -7.47 0.51 9.57
C SER A 332 -6.87 -0.49 10.55
N ARG A 333 -7.50 -1.66 10.71
CA ARG A 333 -7.00 -2.76 11.52
C ARG A 333 -5.64 -3.25 11.03
N GLU A 334 -5.51 -3.51 9.73
CA GLU A 334 -4.24 -3.99 9.15
C GLU A 334 -3.09 -2.99 9.38
N ARG A 335 -3.37 -1.69 9.31
CA ARG A 335 -2.38 -0.64 9.57
C ARG A 335 -2.02 -0.53 11.05
N TYR A 336 -2.97 -0.69 11.97
CA TYR A 336 -2.68 -0.81 13.40
C TYR A 336 -1.72 -1.97 13.68
N VAL A 337 -2.06 -3.16 13.16
CA VAL A 337 -1.29 -4.37 13.39
C VAL A 337 0.11 -4.26 12.77
N GLU A 338 0.26 -3.57 11.63
CA GLU A 338 1.57 -3.26 11.04
C GLU A 338 2.46 -2.45 12.00
N VAL A 339 1.93 -1.38 12.60
CA VAL A 339 2.72 -0.55 13.53
C VAL A 339 3.04 -1.34 14.80
N ARG A 340 2.05 -2.05 15.35
CA ARG A 340 2.22 -2.86 16.55
C ARG A 340 3.27 -3.96 16.35
N GLU A 341 3.21 -4.65 15.21
CA GLU A 341 4.19 -5.69 14.87
C GLU A 341 5.60 -5.11 14.77
N LEU A 342 5.78 -3.95 14.14
CA LEU A 342 7.10 -3.30 14.05
C LEU A 342 7.67 -2.89 15.41
N LEU A 343 6.82 -2.39 16.32
CA LEU A 343 7.20 -2.05 17.70
C LEU A 343 7.66 -3.30 18.45
N CYS A 344 6.85 -4.36 18.41
CA CYS A 344 7.16 -5.63 19.08
C CYS A 344 8.38 -6.34 18.46
N ARG A 345 8.57 -6.24 17.14
CA ARG A 345 9.66 -6.91 16.41
C ARG A 345 11.05 -6.41 16.82
N ALA A 346 11.17 -5.16 17.28
CA ALA A 346 12.43 -4.67 17.84
C ALA A 346 12.88 -5.51 19.06
N TYR A 347 11.95 -5.88 19.93
CA TYR A 347 12.23 -6.76 21.08
C TYR A 347 12.55 -8.18 20.64
N LEU A 348 11.88 -8.69 19.61
CA LEU A 348 12.23 -9.98 19.01
C LEU A 348 13.68 -9.99 18.49
N TYR A 349 14.12 -8.91 17.82
CA TYR A 349 15.51 -8.77 17.39
C TYR A 349 16.47 -8.83 18.58
N LEU A 350 16.20 -8.05 19.65
CA LEU A 350 17.04 -8.03 20.85
C LEU A 350 17.15 -9.42 21.48
N CYS A 351 16.03 -10.13 21.67
CA CYS A 351 16.02 -11.47 22.26
C CYS A 351 16.75 -12.53 21.40
N ILE A 352 16.82 -12.37 20.08
CA ILE A 352 17.47 -13.33 19.18
C ILE A 352 18.96 -13.03 19.01
N HIS A 353 19.33 -11.74 18.92
CA HIS A 353 20.66 -11.33 18.45
C HIS A 353 21.56 -10.74 19.54
N VAL A 354 21.00 -10.27 20.66
CA VAL A 354 21.74 -9.58 21.71
C VAL A 354 21.78 -10.43 22.97
N PRO A 355 22.94 -10.57 23.64
CA PRO A 355 23.04 -11.28 24.92
C PRO A 355 22.51 -10.42 26.07
N LEU A 356 21.18 -10.36 26.20
CA LEU A 356 20.50 -9.65 27.28
C LEU A 356 20.73 -10.34 28.63
N ASP A 357 20.76 -9.56 29.72
CA ASP A 357 20.67 -10.14 31.06
C ASP A 357 19.31 -10.83 31.28
N PRO A 358 19.20 -11.77 32.22
CA PRO A 358 17.97 -12.54 32.43
C PRO A 358 16.72 -11.69 32.73
N GLY A 359 16.87 -10.56 33.43
CA GLY A 359 15.76 -9.66 33.75
C GLY A 359 15.25 -8.92 32.52
N MET A 360 16.16 -8.36 31.71
CA MET A 360 15.81 -7.76 30.42
C MET A 360 15.21 -8.79 29.45
N ALA A 361 15.80 -9.99 29.38
CA ALA A 361 15.31 -11.07 28.53
C ALA A 361 13.88 -11.49 28.88
N ALA A 362 13.56 -11.59 30.18
CA ALA A 362 12.21 -11.91 30.64
C ALA A 362 11.19 -10.81 30.28
N LEU A 363 11.57 -9.55 30.49
CA LEU A 363 10.71 -8.40 30.17
C LEU A 363 10.45 -8.28 28.66
N TYR A 364 11.51 -8.34 27.85
CA TYR A 364 11.42 -8.18 26.40
C TYR A 364 10.89 -9.43 25.70
N GLY A 365 11.05 -10.61 26.32
CA GLY A 365 10.51 -11.88 25.84
C GLY A 365 8.99 -11.87 25.64
N VAL A 366 8.25 -11.14 26.49
CA VAL A 366 6.79 -10.96 26.34
C VAL A 366 6.46 -10.24 25.02
N LYS A 367 7.14 -9.12 24.76
CA LYS A 367 6.95 -8.32 23.53
C LYS A 367 7.45 -9.05 22.29
N ALA A 368 8.55 -9.79 22.41
CA ALA A 368 9.06 -10.66 21.35
C ALA A 368 8.07 -11.78 21.00
N SER A 369 7.41 -12.37 22.01
CA SER A 369 6.34 -13.36 21.81
C SER A 369 5.13 -12.74 21.11
N GLU A 370 4.73 -11.53 21.52
CA GLU A 370 3.66 -10.77 20.86
C GLU A 370 3.99 -10.51 19.38
N ALA A 371 5.24 -10.18 19.03
CA ALA A 371 5.66 -10.00 17.64
C ALA A 371 5.38 -11.24 16.77
N LEU A 372 5.68 -12.44 17.29
CA LEU A 372 5.44 -13.70 16.58
C LEU A 372 3.94 -14.02 16.47
N LEU A 373 3.15 -13.71 17.50
CA LEU A 373 1.69 -13.86 17.45
C LEU A 373 1.06 -12.89 16.43
N LEU A 374 1.54 -11.64 16.37
CA LEU A 374 1.08 -10.67 15.37
C LEU A 374 1.47 -11.09 13.94
N ALA A 375 2.64 -11.72 13.76
CA ALA A 375 3.04 -12.32 12.49
C ALA A 375 2.05 -13.41 12.05
N VAL A 376 1.70 -14.35 12.94
CA VAL A 376 0.67 -15.39 12.70
C VAL A 376 -0.68 -14.75 12.38
N TYR A 377 -1.12 -13.79 13.19
CA TYR A 377 -2.39 -13.08 13.01
C TYR A 377 -2.49 -12.44 11.62
N ARG A 378 -1.43 -11.75 11.15
CA ARG A 378 -1.44 -11.09 9.83
C ARG A 378 -1.42 -12.08 8.67
N ILE A 379 -0.83 -13.27 8.86
CA ILE A 379 -0.89 -14.35 7.86
C ILE A 379 -2.32 -14.90 7.81
N GLN A 380 -2.95 -15.18 8.95
CA GLN A 380 -4.28 -15.77 9.00
C GLN A 380 -5.39 -14.81 8.56
N THR A 381 -5.26 -13.51 8.84
CA THR A 381 -6.33 -12.51 8.58
C THR A 381 -6.21 -11.78 7.23
N GLU A 382 -5.31 -12.21 6.35
CA GLU A 382 -5.22 -11.72 4.97
C GLU A 382 -6.31 -12.35 4.09
N VAL A 383 -7.56 -11.99 4.36
CA VAL A 383 -8.76 -12.48 3.67
C VAL A 383 -9.71 -11.31 3.35
N PRO A 384 -10.32 -11.23 2.14
CA PRO A 384 -10.00 -12.07 0.97
C PRO A 384 -8.57 -11.83 0.46
N PHE A 385 -8.04 -12.80 -0.28
CA PHE A 385 -6.83 -12.59 -1.06
C PHE A 385 -7.15 -11.79 -2.31
N PHE A 386 -6.70 -10.54 -2.34
CA PHE A 386 -7.16 -9.54 -3.31
C PHE A 386 -6.03 -8.61 -3.76
N ARG A 387 -6.10 -8.14 -5.01
CA ARG A 387 -5.10 -7.22 -5.58
C ARG A 387 -5.38 -5.76 -5.22
N HIS A 388 -4.39 -5.07 -4.67
CA HIS A 388 -4.46 -3.65 -4.34
C HIS A 388 -3.08 -2.97 -4.54
N PRO A 389 -2.96 -1.62 -4.46
CA PRO A 389 -1.69 -0.92 -4.68
C PRO A 389 -0.56 -1.33 -3.72
N GLY A 390 -0.91 -1.95 -2.59
CA GLY A 390 0.04 -2.42 -1.59
C GLY A 390 0.44 -3.88 -1.74
N SER A 391 -0.10 -4.63 -2.71
CA SER A 391 0.08 -6.10 -2.79
C SER A 391 1.55 -6.51 -2.90
N TRP A 392 2.37 -5.76 -3.65
CA TRP A 392 3.81 -6.02 -3.71
C TRP A 392 4.47 -5.90 -2.33
N GLY A 393 4.21 -4.81 -1.61
CA GLY A 393 4.73 -4.62 -0.25
C GLY A 393 4.17 -5.64 0.74
N ALA A 394 2.89 -6.01 0.61
CA ALA A 394 2.25 -7.02 1.45
C ALA A 394 2.98 -8.38 1.33
N CYS A 395 3.33 -8.81 0.12
CA CYS A 395 4.13 -10.02 -0.11
C CYS A 395 5.47 -9.98 0.65
N ARG A 396 6.19 -8.86 0.59
CA ARG A 396 7.47 -8.67 1.29
C ARG A 396 7.34 -8.65 2.80
N VAL A 397 6.25 -8.08 3.29
CA VAL A 397 5.89 -8.08 4.71
C VAL A 397 5.56 -9.50 5.20
N ARG A 398 4.79 -10.29 4.43
CA ARG A 398 4.50 -11.70 4.77
C ARG A 398 5.76 -12.56 4.74
N PHE A 399 6.64 -12.33 3.78
CA PHE A 399 7.97 -12.92 3.76
C PHE A 399 8.75 -12.59 5.05
N ASN A 400 8.76 -11.34 5.50
CA ASN A 400 9.39 -10.96 6.77
C ASN A 400 8.77 -11.65 7.99
N HIS A 401 7.44 -11.74 8.07
CA HIS A 401 6.79 -12.48 9.16
C HIS A 401 7.22 -13.95 9.19
N ALA A 402 7.30 -14.60 8.03
CA ALA A 402 7.81 -15.97 7.93
C ALA A 402 9.27 -16.08 8.39
N LEU A 403 10.14 -15.12 8.02
CA LEU A 403 11.51 -15.05 8.53
C LEU A 403 11.57 -14.88 10.06
N CYS A 404 10.72 -14.03 10.64
CA CYS A 404 10.66 -13.84 12.09
C CYS A 404 10.26 -15.13 12.82
N LEU A 405 9.29 -15.87 12.28
CA LEU A 405 8.86 -17.18 12.82
C LEU A 405 10.01 -18.21 12.77
N ILE A 406 10.69 -18.32 11.62
CA ILE A 406 11.86 -19.20 11.47
C ILE A 406 12.99 -18.79 12.42
N ALA A 407 13.29 -17.50 12.51
CA ALA A 407 14.35 -16.96 13.36
C ALA A 407 14.08 -17.22 14.84
N GLY A 408 12.85 -16.98 15.30
CA GLY A 408 12.42 -17.30 16.67
C GLY A 408 12.57 -18.78 16.98
N PHE A 409 12.10 -19.65 16.09
CA PHE A 409 12.23 -21.11 16.26
C PHE A 409 13.71 -21.55 16.33
N ARG A 410 14.56 -21.06 15.42
CA ARG A 410 16.00 -21.37 15.43
C ARG A 410 16.72 -20.85 16.67
N ALA A 411 16.35 -19.67 17.17
CA ALA A 411 16.91 -19.13 18.39
C ALA A 411 16.61 -20.03 19.60
N LYS A 412 15.41 -20.62 19.66
CA LYS A 412 15.05 -21.64 20.65
C LYS A 412 15.84 -22.93 20.49
N LEU A 413 15.91 -23.46 19.28
CA LEU A 413 16.62 -24.70 18.99
C LEU A 413 18.11 -24.60 19.35
N THR A 414 18.72 -23.45 19.06
CA THR A 414 20.13 -23.15 19.40
C THR A 414 20.35 -22.68 20.83
N GLN A 415 19.31 -22.73 21.68
CA GLN A 415 19.38 -22.39 23.11
C GLN A 415 19.98 -21.00 23.37
N ARG A 416 19.60 -19.99 22.58
CA ARG A 416 19.98 -18.59 22.84
C ARG A 416 19.41 -18.17 24.21
N PRO A 417 20.24 -17.76 25.19
CA PRO A 417 19.77 -17.45 26.55
C PRO A 417 18.65 -16.40 26.56
N SER A 418 18.81 -15.33 25.79
CA SER A 418 17.83 -14.25 25.72
C SER A 418 16.52 -14.64 24.99
N ALA A 419 16.54 -15.73 24.21
CA ALA A 419 15.35 -16.28 23.55
C ALA A 419 14.59 -17.29 24.44
N GLU A 420 15.10 -17.64 25.63
CA GLU A 420 14.44 -18.54 26.57
C GLU A 420 13.03 -18.04 26.97
N TYR A 421 12.83 -16.73 27.00
CA TYR A 421 11.55 -16.11 27.37
C TYR A 421 10.63 -15.82 26.18
N VAL A 422 11.04 -16.16 24.95
CA VAL A 422 10.22 -15.97 23.75
C VAL A 422 9.34 -17.21 23.53
N THR A 423 8.04 -17.04 23.41
CA THR A 423 7.10 -18.12 23.11
C THR A 423 6.94 -18.24 21.59
N ILE A 424 7.24 -19.42 21.05
CA ILE A 424 7.06 -19.70 19.62
C ILE A 424 5.62 -20.20 19.41
N PRO A 425 4.83 -19.58 18.51
CA PRO A 425 3.51 -20.08 18.17
C PRO A 425 3.57 -21.53 17.68
N PRO A 426 2.71 -22.45 18.12
CA PRO A 426 2.78 -23.87 17.75
C PRO A 426 2.57 -24.10 16.24
N ASP A 427 1.80 -23.24 15.59
CA ASP A 427 1.45 -23.26 14.17
C ASP A 427 2.45 -22.48 13.28
N TRP A 428 3.61 -22.09 13.81
CA TRP A 428 4.58 -21.27 13.07
C TRP A 428 4.97 -21.87 11.71
N ALA A 429 5.19 -23.19 11.65
CA ALA A 429 5.63 -23.87 10.44
C ALA A 429 4.52 -23.93 9.38
N ASP A 430 3.28 -24.14 9.81
CA ASP A 430 2.11 -24.07 8.93
C ASP A 430 1.91 -22.67 8.38
N CYS A 431 2.07 -21.64 9.22
CA CYS A 431 2.02 -20.25 8.78
C CYS A 431 3.09 -19.93 7.72
N VAL A 432 4.33 -20.42 7.90
CA VAL A 432 5.40 -20.26 6.89
C VAL A 432 5.03 -20.96 5.58
N ARG A 433 4.46 -22.17 5.63
CA ARG A 433 3.98 -22.88 4.43
C ARG A 433 2.88 -22.12 3.70
N VAL A 434 1.93 -21.55 4.43
CA VAL A 434 0.88 -20.66 3.86
C VAL A 434 1.51 -19.46 3.15
N VAL A 435 2.54 -18.83 3.74
CA VAL A 435 3.25 -17.71 3.09
C VAL A 435 3.96 -18.17 1.82
N ILE A 436 4.63 -19.32 1.82
CA ILE A 436 5.27 -19.88 0.62
C ILE A 436 4.25 -20.04 -0.52
N GLU A 437 3.10 -20.66 -0.24
CA GLU A 437 2.06 -20.87 -1.26
C GLU A 437 1.50 -19.54 -1.77
N ARG A 438 1.24 -18.56 -0.90
CA ARG A 438 0.81 -17.22 -1.33
C ARG A 438 1.83 -16.52 -2.22
N LEU A 439 3.11 -16.61 -1.89
CA LEU A 439 4.17 -16.02 -2.71
C LEU A 439 4.30 -16.72 -4.06
N LYS A 440 4.05 -18.04 -4.15
CA LYS A 440 3.99 -18.75 -5.44
C LYS A 440 2.83 -18.25 -6.31
N ILE A 441 1.65 -18.05 -5.72
CA ILE A 441 0.47 -17.53 -6.43
C ILE A 441 0.75 -16.13 -7.02
N TRP A 442 1.45 -15.26 -6.27
CA TRP A 442 1.91 -13.95 -6.76
C TRP A 442 3.15 -14.02 -7.66
N GLY A 443 3.87 -15.13 -7.69
CA GLY A 443 5.22 -15.21 -8.26
C GLY A 443 5.29 -14.87 -9.76
N GLN A 444 4.21 -15.07 -10.51
CA GLN A 444 4.13 -14.74 -11.93
C GLN A 444 3.93 -13.25 -12.21
N GLU A 445 3.55 -12.46 -11.20
CA GLU A 445 3.35 -11.01 -11.33
C GLU A 445 4.67 -10.22 -11.35
N GLY A 446 5.79 -10.88 -11.02
CA GLY A 446 7.12 -10.27 -11.03
C GLY A 446 7.46 -9.54 -9.73
N GLY A 447 8.23 -8.45 -9.84
CA GLY A 447 8.65 -7.64 -8.68
C GLY A 447 9.57 -8.37 -7.68
N GLY A 448 10.19 -9.49 -8.07
CA GLY A 448 11.06 -10.29 -7.21
C GLY A 448 10.31 -11.21 -6.22
N ILE A 449 8.99 -11.40 -6.38
CA ILE A 449 8.18 -12.17 -5.43
C ILE A 449 8.50 -13.66 -5.47
N LYS A 450 8.77 -14.22 -6.66
CA LYS A 450 9.12 -15.63 -6.85
C LYS A 450 10.38 -16.02 -6.05
N GLU A 451 11.38 -15.15 -6.02
CA GLU A 451 12.63 -15.38 -5.30
C GLU A 451 12.40 -15.48 -3.78
N LEU A 452 11.39 -14.78 -3.25
CA LEU A 452 11.02 -14.84 -1.85
C LEU A 452 10.48 -16.23 -1.47
N SER A 453 9.65 -16.84 -2.33
CA SER A 453 9.13 -18.19 -2.05
C SER A 453 10.25 -19.23 -2.06
N VAL A 454 11.14 -19.16 -3.06
CA VAL A 454 12.30 -20.07 -3.18
C VAL A 454 13.20 -19.99 -1.94
N LEU A 455 13.45 -18.78 -1.44
CA LEU A 455 14.28 -18.59 -0.25
C LEU A 455 13.62 -19.17 1.02
N LEU A 456 12.30 -19.00 1.20
CA LEU A 456 11.59 -19.59 2.33
C LEU A 456 11.56 -21.12 2.26
N GLU A 457 11.37 -21.70 1.08
CA GLU A 457 11.43 -23.16 0.89
C GLU A 457 12.80 -23.70 1.30
N TRP A 458 13.88 -23.08 0.82
CA TRP A 458 15.25 -23.44 1.20
C TRP A 458 15.47 -23.36 2.72
N LEU A 459 15.01 -22.28 3.36
CA LEU A 459 15.12 -22.11 4.83
C LEU A 459 14.34 -23.18 5.60
N MET A 460 13.18 -23.60 5.10
CA MET A 460 12.35 -24.64 5.71
C MET A 460 12.96 -26.04 5.55
N HIS A 461 13.59 -26.35 4.41
CA HIS A 461 14.31 -27.61 4.23
C HIS A 461 15.47 -27.77 5.20
N GLY A 462 16.28 -26.71 5.41
CA GLY A 462 17.37 -26.74 6.38
C GLY A 462 16.92 -26.91 7.84
N ASN A 463 15.65 -26.63 8.17
CA ASN A 463 15.12 -26.85 9.52
C ASN A 463 14.78 -28.33 9.79
N LEU A 464 14.41 -29.10 8.75
CA LEU A 464 14.13 -30.53 8.87
C LEU A 464 15.40 -31.35 9.13
N GLU A 465 16.56 -30.86 8.69
CA GLU A 465 17.86 -31.48 8.96
C GLU A 465 18.40 -31.17 10.37
N LEU A 466 17.99 -30.05 10.98
CA LEU A 466 18.39 -29.64 12.33
C LEU A 466 17.49 -30.18 13.45
N SER A 467 16.34 -30.78 13.09
CA SER A 467 15.37 -31.37 14.01
C SER A 467 15.43 -32.90 14.10
N ASN A 468 16.27 -33.53 13.28
CA ASN A 468 16.75 -34.90 13.43
C ASN A 468 18.12 -34.89 14.09
#